data_AF-C8X040-F1
#
_entry.id   AF-C8X040-F1
#
_cell.length_a   1.000
_cell.length_b   1.000
_cell.length_c   1.000
_cell.angle_alpha   90.00
_cell.angle_beta   90.00
_cell.angle_gamma   90.00
#
_symmetry.space_group_name_H-M   'P 1'
#
loop_
_entity.id
_entity.type
_entity.pdbx_description
1 polymer ?
#
loop_
_entity_poly.entity_id
_entity_poly.type
_entity_poly.pdbx_seq_one_letter_code
_entity_poly.pdbx_strand_id
1 'polypeptide(L)' 'MSQRGLTDADIEYLLQNGTARYKDTTRLWIAMNFPERNDNLVCIAISLEKKLIIKTVMHHFQWEVES' A
#
# COMPACT_ATOMS: atom_id res chain seq x y z
N MET A 1 6.04 4.98 -8.65
CA MET A 1 5.83 5.95 -7.55
C MET A 1 5.55 7.33 -8.11
N SER A 2 6.56 7.98 -8.71
CA SER A 2 6.44 9.31 -9.35
C SER A 2 5.39 9.39 -10.46
N GLN A 3 5.27 8.37 -11.32
CA GLN A 3 4.22 8.30 -12.37
C GLN A 3 2.78 8.27 -11.83
N ARG A 4 2.58 8.01 -10.54
CA ARG A 4 1.27 7.98 -9.86
C ARG A 4 1.13 9.18 -8.89
N GLY A 5 2.03 10.16 -8.96
CA GLY A 5 2.02 11.35 -8.10
C GLY A 5 2.23 11.04 -6.61
N LEU A 6 2.93 9.96 -6.27
CA LEU A 6 3.29 9.63 -4.89
C LEU A 6 4.76 9.94 -4.66
N THR A 7 5.02 10.69 -3.59
CA THR A 7 6.35 11.00 -3.08
C THR A 7 6.82 9.91 -2.13
N ASP A 8 8.13 9.85 -1.84
CA ASP A 8 8.66 8.91 -0.86
C ASP A 8 8.07 9.15 0.54
N ALA A 9 7.77 10.41 0.89
CA ALA A 9 7.11 10.77 2.14
C ALA A 9 5.69 10.19 2.25
N ASP A 10 4.92 10.18 1.15
CA ASP A 10 3.59 9.55 1.13
C ASP A 10 3.67 8.04 1.40
N ILE A 11 4.75 7.41 0.93
CA ILE A 11 5.00 6.00 1.12
C ILE A 11 5.41 5.69 2.54
N GLU A 12 6.32 6.47 3.12
CA GLU A 12 6.66 6.36 4.54
C GLU A 12 5.44 6.53 5.42
N TYR A 13 4.60 7.52 5.11
CA TYR A 13 3.35 7.75 5.83
C TYR A 13 2.39 6.56 5.72
N LEU A 14 2.24 5.99 4.51
CA LEU A 14 1.43 4.79 4.28
C LEU A 14 1.96 3.58 5.03
N LEU A 15 3.28 3.34 5.03
CA LEU A 15 3.90 2.22 5.76
C LEU A 15 3.67 2.31 7.27
N GLN A 16 3.64 3.52 7.82
CA GLN A 16 3.49 3.76 9.27
C GLN A 16 2.03 3.74 9.73
N ASN A 17 1.11 4.28 8.93
CA ASN A 17 -0.26 4.56 9.36
C ASN A 17 -1.31 3.70 8.62
N GLY A 18 -0.90 2.97 7.57
CA GLY A 18 -1.80 2.17 6.75
C GLY A 18 -2.27 0.89 7.44
N THR A 19 -3.40 0.36 6.96
CA THR A 19 -3.89 -0.94 7.42
C THR A 19 -3.14 -2.05 6.70
N ALA A 20 -2.44 -2.89 7.45
CA ALA A 20 -1.74 -4.05 6.94
C ALA A 20 -2.65 -5.29 6.88
N ARG A 21 -2.65 -6.00 5.75
CA ARG A 21 -3.20 -7.35 5.63
C ARG A 21 -2.13 -8.31 5.12
N TYR A 22 -1.91 -9.38 5.86
CA TYR A 22 -0.93 -10.40 5.50
C TYR A 22 -1.58 -11.44 4.59
N LYS A 23 -0.95 -11.70 3.44
CA LYS A 23 -1.27 -12.86 2.62
C LYS A 23 -0.69 -14.13 3.23
N ASP A 24 0.53 -14.01 3.74
CA ASP A 24 1.31 -15.07 4.40
C ASP A 24 2.44 -14.45 5.23
N THR A 25 3.37 -15.27 5.70
CA THR A 25 4.49 -14.88 6.56
C THR A 25 5.47 -13.89 5.91
N THR A 26 5.43 -13.75 4.58
CA THR A 26 6.38 -12.93 3.81
C THR A 26 5.70 -11.86 2.96
N ARG A 27 4.43 -12.01 2.63
CA ARG A 27 3.71 -11.09 1.75
C ARG A 27 2.59 -10.38 2.49
N LEU A 28 2.55 -9.06 2.37
CA LEU A 28 1.47 -8.25 2.89
C LEU A 28 1.08 -7.13 1.93
N TRP A 29 -0.11 -6.60 2.15
CA TRP A 29 -0.57 -5.35 1.58
C TRP A 29 -0.73 -4.32 2.67
N ILE A 30 -0.34 -3.09 2.40
CA ILE A 30 -0.65 -1.94 3.26
C ILE A 30 -1.48 -0.96 2.45
N ALA A 31 -2.69 -0.65 2.92
CA ALA A 31 -3.57 0.29 2.26
C ALA A 31 -4.05 1.41 3.18
N MET A 32 -4.23 2.60 2.61
CA MET A 32 -4.78 3.76 3.29
C MET A 32 -5.60 4.61 2.32
N ASN A 33 -6.65 5.22 2.87
CA ASN A 33 -7.40 6.26 2.19
C ASN A 33 -6.67 7.61 2.29
N PHE A 34 -6.41 8.26 1.16
CA PHE A 34 -5.76 9.57 1.11
C PHE A 34 -6.81 10.62 0.72
N PRO A 35 -7.53 11.22 1.68
CA PRO A 35 -8.71 12.03 1.41
C PRO A 35 -8.45 13.26 0.53
N GLU A 36 -7.21 13.73 0.47
CA GLU A 36 -6.79 14.84 -0.39
C GLU A 36 -6.54 14.43 -1.85
N ARG A 37 -6.74 13.15 -2.20
CA ARG A 37 -6.51 12.61 -3.55
C ARG A 37 -7.80 12.08 -4.16
N ASN A 38 -7.99 12.37 -5.45
CA ASN A 38 -9.12 11.85 -6.23
C ASN A 38 -9.01 10.35 -6.55
N ASP A 39 -7.84 9.72 -6.36
CA ASP A 39 -7.57 8.30 -6.65
C ASP A 39 -7.56 7.43 -5.37
N ASN A 40 -8.61 7.65 -4.57
CA ASN A 40 -8.79 7.53 -3.11
C ASN A 40 -8.54 6.16 -2.41
N LEU A 41 -7.63 5.31 -2.86
CA LEU A 41 -7.10 4.24 -2.00
C LEU A 41 -5.75 3.76 -2.52
N VAL A 42 -4.66 4.13 -1.84
CA VAL A 42 -3.32 3.67 -2.20
C VAL A 42 -3.04 2.36 -1.47
N CYS A 43 -2.75 1.31 -2.23
CA CYS A 43 -2.36 0.01 -1.70
C CYS A 43 -0.97 -0.38 -2.21
N ILE A 44 -0.08 -0.73 -1.28
CA ILE A 44 1.27 -1.21 -1.57
C ILE A 44 1.33 -2.71 -1.32
N ALA A 45 1.75 -3.49 -2.32
CA ALA A 45 2.13 -4.89 -2.13
C ALA A 45 3.60 -4.99 -1.71
N ILE A 46 3.86 -5.66 -0.58
CA ILE A 46 5.16 -5.73 0.08
C ILE A 46 5.61 -7.18 0.21
N SER A 47 6.90 -7.42 -0.06
CA SER A 47 7.62 -8.65 0.31
C SER A 47 8.56 -8.35 1.48
N LEU A 48 8.35 -9.04 2.61
CA LEU A 48 9.23 -9.07 3.78
C LEU A 48 10.30 -10.15 3.56
N GLU A 49 11.45 -9.71 3.07
CA GLU A 49 12.65 -10.53 2.93
C GLU A 49 13.73 -10.00 3.89
N LYS A 50 14.99 -9.88 3.46
CA LYS A 50 16.02 -9.15 4.22
C LYS A 50 15.83 -7.62 4.20
N LYS A 51 14.93 -7.13 3.34
CA LYS A 51 14.55 -5.73 3.14
C LYS A 51 13.08 -5.67 2.79
N LEU A 52 12.45 -4.51 3.02
CA LEU A 52 11.08 -4.25 2.60
C LEU A 52 11.09 -3.88 1.11
N ILE A 53 10.44 -4.69 0.28
CA ILE A 53 10.37 -4.46 -1.18
C ILE A 53 8.94 -4.13 -1.60
N ILE A 54 8.75 -2.91 -2.10
CA ILE A 54 7.51 -2.46 -2.72
C ILE A 54 7.44 -3.01 -4.14
N LYS A 55 6.50 -3.93 -4.39
CA LYS A 55 6.31 -4.57 -5.70
C LYS A 55 5.37 -3.78 -6.59
N THR A 56 4.27 -3.30 -6.03
CA THR A 56 3.19 -2.66 -6.79
C THR A 56 2.51 -1.60 -5.94
N VAL A 57 2.08 -0.51 -6.58
CA VAL A 57 1.20 0.50 -5.99
C VAL A 57 -0.08 0.60 -6.81
N MET A 58 -1.22 0.42 -6.15
CA MET A 58 -2.55 0.44 -6.75
C MET A 58 -3.35 1.64 -6.23
N HIS A 59 -4.22 2.20 -7.07
CA HIS A 59 -5.22 3.22 -6.72
C HIS A 59 -6.63 2.70 -7.03
N HIS A 60 -7.68 3.22 -6.37
CA HIS A 60 -9.05 2.66 -6.43
C HIS A 60 -9.12 1.19 -5.98
N PHE A 61 -8.21 0.78 -5.10
CA PHE A 61 -8.24 -0.56 -4.53
C PHE A 61 -9.51 -0.73 -3.67
N GLN A 62 -10.00 -1.96 -3.57
CA GLN A 62 -10.95 -2.38 -2.54
C GLN A 62 -10.45 -3.70 -1.99
N TRP A 63 -10.56 -3.87 -0.68
CA TRP A 63 -10.24 -5.14 -0.06
C TRP A 63 -11.19 -6.22 -0.61
N GLU A 64 -10.65 -7.39 -0.97
CA GLU A 64 -11.51 -8.56 -1.09
C GLU A 64 -12.17 -8.81 0.27
N VAL A 65 -13.50 -8.93 0.23
CA VAL A 65 -14.30 -9.35 1.39
C VAL A 65 -14.12 -10.85 1.50
N GLU A 66 -13.58 -11.33 2.60
CA GLU A 66 -13.51 -12.77 2.87
C GLU A 66 -14.96 -13.30 2.95
N SER A 67 -15.30 -14.24 2.06
CA SER A 67 -16.60 -14.93 1.98
C SER A 67 -16.64 -16.17 2.86
#